data_AF-A0A319DEE0-F1
#
_entry.id   AF-A0A319DEE0-F1
#
_cell.length_a   1.000
_cell.length_b   1.000
_cell.length_c   1.000
_cell.angle_alpha   90.00
_cell.angle_beta   90.00
_cell.angle_gamma   90.00
#
_symmetry.space_group_name_H-M   'P 1'
#
loop_
_entity.id
_entity.type
_entity.pdbx_description
1 polymer ?
#
loop_
_entity_poly.entity_id
_entity_poly.type
_entity_poly.pdbx_seq_one_letter_code
_entity_poly.pdbx_strand_id
1 'polypeptide(L)'
;MHLTTLLTPLLSLLTTPLTTLALLPPAVKAQYIKTIDPLPAPPHAVTIDFLAPSAQFSDLTAPKLDEINTTVFEWWYFDAISSANPNASLVFTFFTATATGFPLIPPNASSVLLTYVWATMPDGRVVVDRAVPGDAAVLGEEGRSAGLWEGTGGWISSVDLGGKGMVEAWVGWEGGRLHPPTTPCSNPNAFDPSLILGPYLGWVDLVPAARAVVDVVVDGQPLQFTGYGYHDKNWGSRPFQTLIKTWSWGHATVGAYSLVWFQYHPAPGLDPANPNSINPVISAYLARDGQVLISGCEAGIVNVTEKSAGGRYAVEMVMQGVRLDVQGVLLVAGDAKYYSRWNGRVGGVVLGERVGGGVAVFETFQF
;
A
#
# COMPACT_ATOMS: atom_id res chain seq x y z
N MET A 1 -2.51 82.16 48.81
CA MET A 1 -2.66 83.15 47.73
C MET A 1 -1.28 83.30 47.09
N HIS A 2 -1.18 83.12 45.76
CA HIS A 2 0.03 83.19 44.92
C HIS A 2 1.10 82.11 45.12
N LEU A 3 1.84 81.62 44.11
CA LEU A 3 1.74 81.53 42.64
C LEU A 3 2.99 80.69 42.22
N THR A 4 2.87 79.75 41.27
CA THR A 4 3.88 79.33 40.23
C THR A 4 5.30 78.87 40.66
N THR A 5 5.89 77.77 40.18
CA THR A 5 6.26 77.45 38.78
C THR A 5 6.74 75.98 38.60
N LEU A 6 6.14 75.28 37.63
CA LEU A 6 6.74 74.52 36.49
C LEU A 6 7.97 73.60 36.69
N LEU A 7 7.85 72.31 36.28
CA LEU A 7 8.33 71.79 34.97
C LEU A 7 8.07 70.27 34.77
N THR A 8 7.42 69.95 33.63
CA THR A 8 7.47 68.75 32.75
C THR A 8 7.12 67.33 33.24
N PRO A 9 6.19 66.60 32.55
CA PRO A 9 6.07 65.15 32.61
C PRO A 9 6.75 64.44 31.42
N LEU A 10 7.41 63.31 31.69
CA LEU A 10 7.94 62.38 30.69
C LEU A 10 6.79 61.57 30.07
N LEU A 11 6.68 61.59 28.75
CA LEU A 11 5.74 60.79 27.96
C LEU A 11 6.42 59.44 27.64
N SER A 12 5.98 58.34 28.25
CA SER A 12 6.37 56.98 27.84
C SER A 12 5.26 56.36 27.00
N LEU A 13 5.51 56.20 25.70
CA LEU A 13 4.62 55.51 24.76
C LEU A 13 4.46 54.03 25.15
N LEU A 14 3.20 53.59 25.28
CA LEU A 14 2.84 52.17 25.22
C LEU A 14 3.03 51.67 23.78
N THR A 15 3.92 50.71 23.57
CA THR A 15 3.96 49.89 22.36
C THR A 15 3.19 48.59 22.62
N THR A 16 1.98 48.47 22.08
CA THR A 16 1.27 47.19 21.97
C THR A 16 1.92 46.35 20.86
N PRO A 17 2.22 45.06 21.07
CA PRO A 17 2.71 44.22 19.99
C PRO A 17 1.52 43.84 19.10
N LEU A 18 1.63 44.21 17.82
CA LEU A 18 0.77 43.78 16.74
C LEU A 18 1.07 42.30 16.49
N THR A 19 0.28 41.37 17.05
CA THR A 19 0.34 39.95 16.66
C THR A 19 -0.19 39.83 15.23
N THR A 20 0.75 39.73 14.29
CA THR A 20 0.52 39.32 12.92
C THR A 20 -0.07 37.90 12.92
N LEU A 21 -1.35 37.80 12.61
CA LEU A 21 -1.98 36.54 12.26
C LEU A 21 -1.36 36.09 10.92
N ALA A 22 -0.39 35.18 10.98
CA ALA A 22 0.13 34.54 9.79
C ALA A 22 -1.02 33.73 9.16
N LEU A 23 -1.58 34.23 8.06
CA LEU A 23 -2.40 33.41 7.18
C LEU A 23 -1.47 32.30 6.65
N LEU A 24 -1.64 31.10 7.18
CA LEU A 24 -1.14 29.88 6.53
C LEU A 24 -1.70 29.88 5.11
N PRO A 25 -0.88 29.59 4.08
CA PRO A 25 -1.41 29.38 2.74
C PRO A 25 -2.47 28.27 2.82
N PRO A 26 -3.57 28.38 2.05
CA PRO A 26 -4.55 27.29 2.00
C PRO A 26 -3.80 26.01 1.65
N ALA A 27 -4.00 24.96 2.45
CA ALA A 27 -3.47 23.64 2.17
C ALA A 27 -3.77 23.29 0.71
N VAL A 28 -2.73 22.90 -0.03
CA VAL A 28 -2.83 22.59 -1.46
C VAL A 28 -3.92 21.53 -1.63
N LYS A 29 -5.01 21.91 -2.30
CA LYS A 29 -6.03 20.96 -2.74
C LYS A 29 -5.44 20.21 -3.93
N ALA A 30 -4.98 18.99 -3.72
CA ALA A 30 -4.49 18.17 -4.81
C ALA A 30 -5.66 17.84 -5.74
N GLN A 31 -5.79 18.59 -6.83
CA GLN A 31 -6.63 18.28 -7.98
C GLN A 31 -5.68 18.04 -9.15
N TYR A 32 -5.49 16.78 -9.55
CA TYR A 32 -4.62 16.44 -10.66
C TYR A 32 -5.25 15.40 -11.59
N ILE A 33 -4.81 15.45 -12.84
CA ILE A 33 -4.99 14.39 -13.83
C ILE A 33 -3.61 14.12 -14.39
N LYS A 34 -3.11 12.91 -14.19
CA LYS A 34 -1.82 12.48 -14.71
C LYS A 34 -2.03 11.32 -15.67
N THR A 35 -1.87 11.62 -16.96
CA THR A 35 -1.83 10.61 -18.02
C THR A 35 -0.49 9.90 -17.99
N ILE A 36 -0.49 8.61 -18.30
CA ILE A 36 0.72 7.78 -18.38
C ILE A 36 0.91 7.41 -19.85
N ASP A 37 2.06 7.76 -20.41
CA ASP A 37 2.43 7.36 -21.77
C ASP A 37 2.59 5.83 -21.82
N PRO A 38 1.89 5.12 -22.71
CA PRO A 38 2.03 3.67 -22.86
C PRO A 38 3.42 3.27 -23.38
N LEU A 39 4.18 4.18 -23.98
CA LEU A 39 5.52 3.90 -24.50
C LEU A 39 6.60 4.18 -23.45
N PRO A 40 7.67 3.36 -23.40
CA PRO A 40 8.77 3.63 -22.50
C PRO A 40 9.51 4.90 -22.90
N ALA A 41 9.79 5.74 -21.92
CA ALA A 41 10.64 6.90 -22.07
C ALA A 41 12.07 6.52 -22.49
N PRO A 42 12.80 7.43 -23.16
CA PRO A 42 14.21 7.25 -23.45
C PRO A 42 15.07 6.99 -22.18
N PRO A 43 16.31 6.50 -22.35
CA PRO A 43 17.20 6.25 -21.20
C PRO A 43 17.73 7.57 -20.60
N HIS A 44 17.07 8.07 -19.56
CA HIS A 44 17.53 9.18 -18.73
C HIS A 44 17.06 9.04 -17.28
N ALA A 45 17.47 9.98 -16.42
CA ALA A 45 17.06 9.99 -15.02
C ALA A 45 15.58 10.38 -14.88
N VAL A 46 14.79 9.47 -14.32
CA VAL A 46 13.36 9.66 -14.01
C VAL A 46 13.23 10.33 -12.63
N THR A 47 12.35 11.30 -12.51
CA THR A 47 12.03 11.92 -11.21
C THR A 47 11.17 10.97 -10.40
N ILE A 48 11.54 10.77 -9.13
CA ILE A 48 10.85 9.87 -8.22
C ILE A 48 10.50 10.58 -6.91
N ASP A 49 9.26 10.38 -6.46
CA ASP A 49 8.75 10.94 -5.22
C ASP A 49 8.64 9.86 -4.14
N PHE A 50 9.38 10.04 -3.03
CA PHE A 50 9.27 9.22 -1.83
C PHE A 50 8.61 9.97 -0.66
N LEU A 51 8.00 11.13 -0.93
CA LEU A 51 7.33 11.95 0.06
C LEU A 51 5.88 12.20 -0.36
N ALA A 52 4.97 12.16 0.60
CA ALA A 52 3.59 12.60 0.42
C ALA A 52 3.42 14.04 0.91
N PRO A 53 2.81 14.93 0.11
CA PRO A 53 2.45 16.28 0.56
C PRO A 53 1.47 16.28 1.74
N SER A 54 0.61 15.26 1.83
CA SER A 54 -0.35 15.08 2.92
C SER A 54 -0.79 13.62 3.08
N ALA A 55 -1.59 13.34 4.11
CA ALA A 55 -2.23 12.05 4.34
C ALA A 55 -3.49 11.82 3.48
N GLN A 56 -3.80 12.75 2.57
CA GLN A 56 -4.97 12.63 1.70
C GLN A 56 -4.80 11.46 0.75
N PHE A 57 -5.90 10.72 0.52
CA PHE A 57 -5.87 9.54 -0.33
C PHE A 57 -5.36 9.84 -1.74
N SER A 58 -5.75 10.97 -2.33
CA SER A 58 -5.26 11.42 -3.65
C SER A 58 -3.74 11.60 -3.70
N ASP A 59 -3.13 12.12 -2.64
CA ASP A 59 -1.69 12.36 -2.59
C ASP A 59 -0.92 11.05 -2.47
N LEU A 60 -1.45 10.09 -1.73
CA LEU A 60 -0.82 8.78 -1.53
C LEU A 60 -0.94 7.89 -2.78
N THR A 61 -2.05 7.94 -3.51
CA THR A 61 -2.26 7.17 -4.75
C THR A 61 -1.56 7.76 -5.97
N ALA A 62 -1.26 9.07 -5.99
CA ALA A 62 -0.71 9.79 -7.14
C ALA A 62 0.53 9.12 -7.74
N PRO A 63 0.68 9.04 -9.08
CA PRO A 63 1.89 8.52 -9.72
C PRO A 63 3.15 9.18 -9.17
N LYS A 64 4.09 8.37 -8.71
CA LYS A 64 5.33 8.76 -8.02
C LYS A 64 6.52 8.86 -8.97
N LEU A 65 6.31 8.54 -10.24
CA LEU A 65 7.25 8.68 -11.34
C LEU A 65 6.69 9.71 -12.32
N ASP A 66 7.53 10.61 -12.84
CA ASP A 66 7.14 11.53 -13.92
C ASP A 66 6.96 10.80 -15.26
N GLU A 67 7.77 9.77 -15.51
CA GLU A 67 7.71 8.90 -16.68
C GLU A 67 8.21 7.48 -16.37
N ILE A 68 8.01 6.54 -17.30
CA ILE A 68 8.40 5.15 -17.13
C ILE A 68 9.45 4.76 -18.18
N ASN A 69 10.66 4.45 -17.73
CA ASN A 69 11.71 3.91 -18.59
C ASN A 69 12.02 2.44 -18.23
N THR A 70 13.14 1.92 -18.74
CA THR A 70 13.55 0.52 -18.52
C THR A 70 14.02 0.18 -17.11
N THR A 71 14.26 1.19 -16.26
CA THR A 71 14.88 1.05 -14.94
C THR A 71 13.93 1.27 -13.78
N VAL A 72 12.77 1.89 -14.01
CA VAL A 72 11.79 2.18 -12.95
C VAL A 72 10.58 1.27 -13.07
N PHE A 73 9.82 1.19 -11.99
CA PHE A 73 8.54 0.49 -11.96
C PHE A 73 7.61 1.16 -10.97
N GLU A 74 6.31 1.02 -11.22
CA GLU A 74 5.26 1.39 -10.27
C GLU A 74 4.06 0.47 -10.48
N TRP A 75 3.32 0.18 -9.41
CA TRP A 75 2.05 -0.53 -9.52
C TRP A 75 1.07 -0.16 -8.41
N TRP A 76 -0.22 -0.30 -8.74
CA TRP A 76 -1.34 -0.26 -7.81
C TRP A 76 -1.91 -1.66 -7.67
N TYR A 77 -1.97 -2.15 -6.43
CA TYR A 77 -2.36 -3.51 -6.10
C TYR A 77 -3.66 -3.53 -5.32
N PHE A 78 -4.60 -4.38 -5.69
CA PHE A 78 -5.84 -4.59 -4.96
C PHE A 78 -6.08 -6.08 -4.78
N ASP A 79 -6.54 -6.49 -3.61
CA ASP A 79 -7.05 -7.84 -3.43
C ASP A 79 -8.32 -7.92 -2.59
N ALA A 80 -8.97 -9.07 -2.70
CA ALA A 80 -10.02 -9.50 -1.81
C ALA A 80 -9.94 -11.02 -1.59
N ILE A 81 -10.19 -11.46 -0.36
CA ILE A 81 -10.30 -12.87 0.02
C ILE A 81 -11.61 -13.11 0.76
N SER A 82 -12.31 -14.20 0.43
CA SER A 82 -13.57 -14.57 1.08
C SER A 82 -13.36 -14.87 2.55
N SER A 83 -14.22 -14.28 3.40
CA SER A 83 -14.19 -14.55 4.85
C SER A 83 -14.65 -15.96 5.20
N ALA A 84 -15.37 -16.63 4.30
CA ALA A 84 -15.93 -17.96 4.52
C ALA A 84 -15.09 -19.08 3.88
N ASN A 85 -14.47 -18.82 2.73
CA ASN A 85 -13.71 -19.80 1.97
C ASN A 85 -12.35 -19.24 1.54
N PRO A 86 -11.23 -19.64 2.17
CA PRO A 86 -9.90 -19.15 1.80
C PRO A 86 -9.47 -19.56 0.38
N ASN A 87 -10.19 -20.44 -0.31
CA ASN A 87 -9.92 -20.72 -1.72
C ASN A 87 -10.46 -19.62 -2.65
N ALA A 88 -11.44 -18.82 -2.22
CA ALA A 88 -12.01 -17.79 -3.07
C ALA A 88 -11.30 -16.44 -2.84
N SER A 89 -10.61 -15.95 -3.87
CA SER A 89 -9.96 -14.64 -3.84
C SER A 89 -9.91 -13.99 -5.23
N LEU A 90 -9.66 -12.69 -5.26
CA LEU A 90 -9.48 -11.91 -6.47
C LEU A 90 -8.37 -10.90 -6.22
N VAL A 91 -7.46 -10.77 -7.19
CA VAL A 91 -6.36 -9.81 -7.16
C VAL A 91 -6.31 -9.06 -8.47
N PHE A 92 -6.18 -7.74 -8.39
CA PHE A 92 -5.89 -6.85 -9.51
C PHE A 92 -4.54 -6.19 -9.30
N THR A 93 -3.79 -6.03 -10.40
CA THR A 93 -2.59 -5.20 -10.37
C THR A 93 -2.50 -4.39 -11.64
N PHE A 94 -2.44 -3.07 -11.47
CA PHE A 94 -2.25 -2.10 -12.54
C PHE A 94 -0.78 -1.68 -12.53
N PHE A 95 -0.01 -2.17 -13.49
CA PHE A 95 1.41 -1.89 -13.63
C PHE A 95 1.67 -0.71 -14.55
N THR A 96 2.74 0.01 -14.23
CA THR A 96 3.48 0.94 -15.08
C THR A 96 4.96 0.56 -15.02
N ALA A 97 5.36 -0.40 -15.85
CA ALA A 97 6.71 -0.96 -15.86
C ALA A 97 7.06 -1.65 -17.18
N THR A 98 8.36 -1.75 -17.44
CA THR A 98 8.92 -2.61 -18.49
C THR A 98 9.33 -3.97 -17.92
N ALA A 99 9.55 -4.97 -18.78
CA ALA A 99 10.10 -6.29 -18.40
C ALA A 99 11.48 -6.21 -17.72
N THR A 100 12.26 -5.17 -18.02
CA THR A 100 13.53 -4.93 -17.35
C THR A 100 13.36 -4.27 -15.98
N GLY A 101 12.30 -3.49 -15.79
CA GLY A 101 12.00 -2.79 -14.53
C GLY A 101 11.33 -3.69 -13.50
N PHE A 102 10.46 -4.61 -13.92
CA PHE A 102 9.74 -5.51 -13.03
C PHE A 102 9.58 -6.93 -13.62
N PRO A 103 9.90 -8.00 -12.85
CA PRO A 103 10.03 -9.36 -13.38
C PRO A 103 8.72 -10.04 -13.79
N LEU A 104 7.55 -9.55 -13.36
CA LEU A 104 6.26 -10.11 -13.78
C LEU A 104 5.74 -9.52 -15.10
N ILE A 105 6.42 -8.50 -15.65
CA ILE A 105 6.05 -7.93 -16.96
C ILE A 105 6.56 -8.87 -18.07
N PRO A 106 5.72 -9.21 -19.08
CA PRO A 106 6.12 -10.11 -20.17
C PRO A 106 7.35 -9.56 -20.91
N PRO A 107 8.36 -10.40 -21.26
CA PRO A 107 9.59 -9.95 -21.92
C PRO A 107 9.39 -9.15 -23.22
N ASN A 108 8.29 -9.40 -23.93
CA ASN A 108 7.97 -8.78 -25.21
C ASN A 108 6.78 -7.81 -25.10
N ALA A 109 6.51 -7.25 -23.92
CA ALA A 109 5.46 -6.26 -23.73
C ALA A 109 5.71 -5.03 -24.62
N SER A 110 4.72 -4.63 -25.41
CA SER A 110 4.78 -3.47 -26.30
C SER A 110 4.44 -2.15 -25.62
N SER A 111 4.05 -2.20 -24.35
CA SER A 111 3.61 -1.06 -23.55
C SER A 111 4.19 -1.19 -22.14
N VAL A 112 4.36 -0.07 -21.46
CA VAL A 112 4.66 -0.02 -20.02
C VAL A 112 3.41 -0.30 -19.17
N LEU A 113 2.22 -0.25 -19.77
CA LEU A 113 0.96 -0.49 -19.09
C LEU A 113 0.61 -1.98 -19.14
N LEU A 114 0.21 -2.52 -17.99
CA LEU A 114 -0.29 -3.89 -17.92
C LEU A 114 -1.31 -4.03 -16.78
N THR A 115 -2.47 -4.58 -17.10
CA THR A 115 -3.45 -5.01 -16.10
C THR A 115 -3.33 -6.51 -15.94
N TYR A 116 -3.14 -6.96 -14.71
CA TYR A 116 -3.10 -8.37 -14.34
C TYR A 116 -4.27 -8.70 -13.42
N VAL A 117 -4.89 -9.87 -13.63
CA VAL A 117 -5.95 -10.40 -12.78
C VAL A 117 -5.59 -11.82 -12.35
N TRP A 118 -5.70 -12.10 -11.06
CA TRP A 118 -5.71 -13.46 -10.52
C TRP A 118 -7.03 -13.69 -9.80
N ALA A 119 -7.84 -14.60 -10.30
CA ALA A 119 -9.08 -15.03 -9.66
C ALA A 119 -8.91 -16.47 -9.18
N THR A 120 -9.25 -16.73 -7.93
CA THR A 120 -9.30 -18.08 -7.40
C THR A 120 -10.74 -18.43 -7.09
N MET A 121 -11.22 -19.49 -7.73
CA MET A 121 -12.59 -19.97 -7.61
C MET A 121 -12.79 -20.74 -6.29
N PRO A 122 -14.02 -20.85 -5.77
CA PRO A 122 -14.30 -21.55 -4.51
C PRO A 122 -13.83 -23.02 -4.46
N ASP A 123 -13.69 -23.67 -5.62
CA ASP A 123 -13.17 -25.04 -5.77
C ASP A 123 -11.63 -25.14 -5.73
N GLY A 124 -10.94 -23.99 -5.65
CA GLY A 124 -9.48 -23.89 -5.65
C GLY A 124 -8.84 -23.75 -7.02
N ARG A 125 -9.62 -23.70 -8.11
CA ARG A 125 -9.10 -23.41 -9.45
C ARG A 125 -8.63 -21.95 -9.52
N VAL A 126 -7.38 -21.75 -9.94
CA VAL A 126 -6.80 -20.43 -10.18
C VAL A 126 -6.95 -20.10 -11.67
N VAL A 127 -7.46 -18.92 -11.96
CA VAL A 127 -7.54 -18.32 -13.30
C VAL A 127 -6.70 -17.05 -13.30
N VAL A 128 -5.83 -16.92 -14.29
CA VAL A 128 -4.93 -15.78 -14.43
C VAL A 128 -5.11 -15.23 -15.84
N ASP A 129 -5.32 -13.93 -15.93
CA ASP A 129 -5.35 -13.23 -17.20
C ASP A 129 -4.63 -11.90 -17.12
N ARG A 130 -4.28 -11.35 -18.28
CA ARG A 130 -3.62 -10.06 -18.41
C ARG A 130 -4.02 -9.36 -19.70
N ALA A 131 -4.12 -8.04 -19.64
CA ALA A 131 -4.42 -7.22 -20.79
C ALA A 131 -3.53 -5.98 -20.83
N VAL A 132 -3.19 -5.54 -22.04
CA VAL A 132 -2.46 -4.29 -22.27
C VAL A 132 -3.51 -3.20 -22.55
N PRO A 133 -3.62 -2.18 -21.68
CA PRO A 133 -4.52 -1.04 -21.91
C PRO A 133 -4.06 -0.20 -23.11
N GLY A 134 -5.00 0.53 -23.73
CA GLY A 134 -4.70 1.52 -24.76
C GLY A 134 -3.96 2.72 -24.17
N ASP A 135 -4.58 3.34 -23.17
CA ASP A 135 -4.06 4.45 -22.39
C ASP A 135 -4.29 4.24 -20.88
N ALA A 136 -3.61 5.04 -20.04
CA ALA A 136 -3.90 5.11 -18.61
C ALA A 136 -3.83 6.53 -18.05
N ALA A 137 -4.64 6.78 -17.01
CA ALA A 137 -4.60 8.03 -16.26
C ALA A 137 -4.95 7.82 -14.79
N VAL A 138 -4.31 8.60 -13.91
CA VAL A 138 -4.66 8.68 -12.50
C VAL A 138 -5.11 10.10 -12.17
N LEU A 139 -6.24 10.19 -11.49
CA LEU A 139 -6.88 11.41 -11.06
C LEU A 139 -6.93 11.43 -9.54
N GLY A 140 -6.84 12.63 -8.96
CA GLY A 140 -6.94 12.81 -7.52
C GLY A 140 -7.61 14.14 -7.18
N GLU A 141 -8.49 14.11 -6.20
CA GLU A 141 -9.09 15.29 -5.55
C GLU A 141 -9.28 15.04 -4.05
N GLU A 142 -8.44 15.63 -3.21
CA GLU A 142 -8.50 15.50 -1.74
C GLU A 142 -8.58 14.01 -1.28
N GLY A 143 -9.67 13.59 -0.64
CA GLY A 143 -9.86 12.20 -0.21
C GLY A 143 -10.23 11.22 -1.33
N ARG A 144 -10.29 11.65 -2.59
CA ARG A 144 -10.74 10.84 -3.74
C ARG A 144 -9.61 10.62 -4.72
N SER A 145 -9.56 9.46 -5.33
CA SER A 145 -8.64 9.11 -6.41
C SER A 145 -9.31 8.18 -7.40
N ALA A 146 -8.99 8.33 -8.67
CA ALA A 146 -9.40 7.40 -9.70
C ALA A 146 -8.21 6.95 -10.53
N GLY A 147 -8.22 5.72 -10.99
CA GLY A 147 -7.31 5.22 -12.01
C GLY A 147 -8.10 4.63 -13.15
N LEU A 148 -7.71 4.92 -14.38
CA LEU A 148 -8.34 4.39 -15.58
C LEU A 148 -7.27 3.70 -16.41
N TRP A 149 -7.42 2.39 -16.64
CA TRP A 149 -6.61 1.60 -17.55
C TRP A 149 -7.53 1.19 -18.70
N GLU A 150 -7.51 1.99 -19.77
CA GLU A 150 -8.50 1.96 -20.85
C GLU A 150 -8.73 0.53 -21.38
N GLY A 151 -9.99 0.10 -21.37
CA GLY A 151 -10.40 -1.21 -21.87
C GLY A 151 -10.08 -2.40 -20.96
N THR A 152 -9.42 -2.19 -19.81
CA THR A 152 -8.98 -3.30 -18.94
C THR A 152 -9.38 -3.15 -17.48
N GLY A 153 -9.72 -1.95 -17.01
CA GLY A 153 -10.23 -1.72 -15.66
C GLY A 153 -9.86 -0.36 -15.08
N GLY A 154 -9.97 -0.23 -13.78
CA GLY A 154 -9.61 0.98 -13.06
C GLY A 154 -10.07 0.98 -11.62
N TRP A 155 -10.01 2.14 -10.98
CA TRP A 155 -10.63 2.39 -9.69
C TRP A 155 -11.18 3.81 -9.59
N ILE A 156 -12.10 4.02 -8.66
CA ILE A 156 -12.54 5.29 -8.10
C ILE A 156 -12.59 5.11 -6.59
N SER A 157 -12.14 6.08 -5.82
CA SER A 157 -12.46 6.18 -4.41
C SER A 157 -13.44 7.30 -4.16
N SER A 158 -14.39 7.04 -3.28
CA SER A 158 -15.40 7.97 -2.81
C SER A 158 -15.33 8.06 -1.29
N VAL A 159 -15.74 9.18 -0.72
CA VAL A 159 -15.87 9.34 0.73
C VAL A 159 -17.31 9.67 1.01
N ASP A 160 -17.97 8.86 1.84
CA ASP A 160 -19.36 9.10 2.22
C ASP A 160 -19.46 10.30 3.16
N LEU A 161 -20.65 10.91 3.22
CA LEU A 161 -20.98 12.10 4.02
C LEU A 161 -20.74 11.95 5.55
N GLY A 162 -20.45 10.74 6.04
CA GLY A 162 -20.08 10.44 7.42
C GLY A 162 -18.57 10.34 7.69
N GLY A 163 -17.71 10.71 6.75
CA GLY A 163 -16.24 10.66 6.91
C GLY A 163 -15.66 9.24 6.81
N LYS A 164 -16.43 8.28 6.29
CA LYS A 164 -15.97 6.91 5.99
C LYS A 164 -15.65 6.83 4.50
N GLY A 165 -14.40 6.52 4.16
CA GLY A 165 -13.98 6.29 2.79
C GLY A 165 -14.49 4.95 2.25
N MET A 166 -14.75 4.90 0.94
CA MET A 166 -14.85 3.71 0.11
C MET A 166 -13.85 3.83 -1.04
N VAL A 167 -13.18 2.74 -1.39
CA VAL A 167 -12.49 2.60 -2.66
C VAL A 167 -13.32 1.62 -3.48
N GLU A 168 -13.40 1.84 -4.76
CA GLU A 168 -14.10 1.07 -5.77
C GLU A 168 -13.10 0.81 -6.91
N ALA A 169 -12.33 -0.27 -6.85
CA ALA A 169 -11.61 -0.81 -7.99
C ALA A 169 -12.55 -1.65 -8.88
N TRP A 170 -12.80 -1.22 -10.12
CA TRP A 170 -13.61 -1.98 -11.05
C TRP A 170 -12.75 -2.82 -12.01
N VAL A 171 -13.06 -4.12 -12.00
CA VAL A 171 -13.47 -4.88 -13.18
C VAL A 171 -14.88 -5.42 -12.86
N GLY A 172 -15.81 -4.49 -12.51
CA GLY A 172 -17.09 -4.78 -11.84
C GLY A 172 -16.94 -5.02 -10.32
N TRP A 173 -17.33 -4.06 -9.48
CA TRP A 173 -17.34 -4.19 -8.02
C TRP A 173 -18.34 -3.20 -7.37
N GLU A 174 -19.00 -3.58 -6.26
CA GLU A 174 -19.70 -2.67 -5.33
C GLU A 174 -19.20 -2.79 -3.87
N GLY A 175 -18.70 -1.69 -3.31
CA GLY A 175 -18.86 -1.34 -1.88
C GLY A 175 -17.95 -2.00 -0.83
N GLY A 176 -17.25 -1.16 -0.07
CA GLY A 176 -16.47 -1.56 1.12
C GLY A 176 -16.13 -0.38 2.04
N ARG A 177 -16.11 -0.61 3.36
CA ARG A 177 -15.64 0.40 4.34
C ARG A 177 -14.11 0.34 4.41
N LEU A 178 -13.44 1.47 4.22
CA LEU A 178 -11.99 1.57 4.31
C LEU A 178 -11.51 1.85 5.73
N HIS A 179 -10.33 1.32 6.03
CA HIS A 179 -9.49 1.77 7.13
C HIS A 179 -8.52 2.86 6.63
N PRO A 180 -8.02 3.75 7.52
CA PRO A 180 -7.16 4.84 7.10
C PRO A 180 -5.87 4.33 6.44
N PRO A 181 -5.36 5.01 5.40
CA PRO A 181 -4.05 4.71 4.83
C PRO A 181 -2.93 4.75 5.88
N THR A 182 -1.91 3.92 5.70
CA THR A 182 -0.69 3.90 6.50
C THR A 182 0.56 3.88 5.62
N THR A 183 1.46 4.84 5.86
CA THR A 183 2.82 4.84 5.28
C THR A 183 3.70 3.85 6.05
N PRO A 184 4.91 3.49 5.55
CA PRO A 184 5.78 2.52 6.20
C PRO A 184 5.99 2.75 7.70
N CYS A 185 6.14 4.02 8.09
CA CYS A 185 6.52 4.41 9.45
C CYS A 185 5.44 5.19 10.22
N SER A 186 4.23 5.32 9.65
CA SER A 186 3.11 5.96 10.37
C SER A 186 2.75 5.18 11.63
N ASN A 187 2.54 5.88 12.74
CA ASN A 187 2.14 5.27 14.02
C ASN A 187 0.71 5.70 14.40
N PRO A 188 0.07 5.07 15.41
CA PRO A 188 -1.32 5.38 15.77
C PRO A 188 -1.60 6.85 16.11
N ASN A 189 -0.56 7.62 16.45
CA ASN A 189 -0.68 9.01 16.89
C ASN A 189 -0.17 10.04 15.86
N ALA A 190 0.56 9.61 14.82
CA ALA A 190 1.18 10.52 13.88
C ALA A 190 1.37 9.90 12.49
N PHE A 191 0.99 10.67 11.47
CA PHE A 191 1.29 10.39 10.07
C PHE A 191 2.75 10.72 9.76
N ASP A 192 3.45 9.79 9.11
CA ASP A 192 4.78 10.01 8.55
C ASP A 192 4.66 10.28 7.03
N PRO A 193 5.06 11.46 6.52
CA PRO A 193 5.00 11.77 5.09
C PRO A 193 6.01 10.98 4.27
N SER A 194 6.98 10.32 4.90
CA SER A 194 7.93 9.44 4.23
C SER A 194 7.24 8.19 3.71
N LEU A 195 7.37 7.95 2.41
CA LEU A 195 6.87 6.77 1.71
C LEU A 195 7.99 5.79 1.38
N ILE A 196 9.23 6.10 1.76
CA ILE A 196 10.36 5.20 1.54
C ILE A 196 10.18 3.97 2.44
N LEU A 197 10.11 2.79 1.82
CA LEU A 197 10.16 1.55 2.57
C LEU A 197 11.62 1.22 2.86
N GLY A 198 12.47 1.27 1.83
CA GLY A 198 13.92 1.16 1.99
C GLY A 198 14.66 1.66 0.75
N PRO A 199 15.96 1.34 0.59
CA PRO A 199 16.79 1.96 -0.45
C PRO A 199 16.16 1.85 -1.84
N TYR A 200 15.85 2.99 -2.44
CA TYR A 200 15.27 3.12 -3.80
C TYR A 200 13.88 2.53 -3.99
N LEU A 201 13.18 2.19 -2.90
CA LEU A 201 11.88 1.50 -2.92
C LEU A 201 10.87 2.26 -2.07
N GLY A 202 9.73 2.59 -2.67
CA GLY A 202 8.60 3.23 -2.04
C GLY A 202 7.44 2.26 -1.89
N TRP A 203 6.72 2.42 -0.78
CA TRP A 203 5.50 1.67 -0.49
C TRP A 203 4.54 2.53 0.30
N VAL A 204 3.25 2.37 0.04
CA VAL A 204 2.21 2.91 0.89
C VAL A 204 1.03 1.94 0.92
N ASP A 205 0.60 1.61 2.14
CA ASP A 205 -0.62 0.84 2.37
C ASP A 205 -1.80 1.80 2.38
N LEU A 206 -2.55 1.80 1.29
CA LEU A 206 -3.64 2.75 1.08
C LEU A 206 -4.90 2.30 1.79
N VAL A 207 -5.11 0.98 1.87
CA VAL A 207 -6.24 0.35 2.51
C VAL A 207 -5.73 -0.92 3.22
N PRO A 208 -5.28 -0.79 4.48
CA PRO A 208 -4.73 -1.92 5.24
C PRO A 208 -5.76 -3.00 5.54
N ALA A 209 -7.03 -2.60 5.56
CA ALA A 209 -8.17 -3.48 5.71
C ALA A 209 -9.42 -2.82 5.12
N ALA A 210 -10.28 -3.64 4.54
CA ALA A 210 -11.63 -3.26 4.16
C ALA A 210 -12.58 -4.46 4.20
N ARG A 211 -13.87 -4.20 4.36
CA ARG A 211 -14.88 -5.18 3.94
C ARG A 211 -14.92 -5.18 2.42
N ALA A 212 -14.69 -6.33 1.79
CA ALA A 212 -14.80 -6.50 0.34
C ALA A 212 -16.08 -7.26 -0.03
N VAL A 213 -16.63 -6.92 -1.19
CA VAL A 213 -17.66 -7.69 -1.87
C VAL A 213 -17.08 -8.01 -3.24
N VAL A 214 -17.21 -9.22 -3.73
CA VAL A 214 -16.76 -9.59 -5.08
C VAL A 214 -17.97 -10.14 -5.79
N ASP A 215 -18.20 -9.62 -7.00
CA ASP A 215 -19.25 -10.07 -7.91
C ASP A 215 -18.76 -9.90 -9.35
N VAL A 216 -18.02 -10.91 -9.82
CA VAL A 216 -17.42 -10.91 -11.17
C VAL A 216 -17.71 -12.22 -11.89
N VAL A 217 -17.56 -12.22 -13.21
CA VAL A 217 -17.66 -13.44 -14.03
C VAL A 217 -16.27 -13.83 -14.52
N VAL A 218 -15.84 -15.04 -14.17
CA VAL A 218 -14.54 -15.61 -14.52
C VAL A 218 -14.76 -16.84 -15.40
N ASP A 219 -14.32 -16.80 -16.65
CA ASP A 219 -14.54 -17.87 -17.65
C ASP A 219 -16.03 -18.30 -17.76
N GLY A 220 -16.95 -17.34 -17.69
CA GLY A 220 -18.39 -17.60 -17.72
C GLY A 220 -18.97 -18.17 -16.41
N GLN A 221 -18.17 -18.31 -15.35
CA GLN A 221 -18.61 -18.75 -14.02
C GLN A 221 -18.64 -17.57 -13.04
N PRO A 222 -19.68 -17.41 -12.21
CA PRO A 222 -19.71 -16.34 -11.21
C PRO A 222 -18.69 -16.63 -10.10
N LEU A 223 -17.90 -15.60 -9.76
CA LEU A 223 -17.11 -15.53 -8.54
C LEU A 223 -17.76 -14.48 -7.64
N GLN A 224 -18.50 -14.94 -6.63
CA GLN A 224 -19.27 -14.10 -5.72
C GLN A 224 -18.93 -14.40 -4.26
N PHE A 225 -18.51 -13.39 -3.51
CA PHE A 225 -18.31 -13.51 -2.07
C PHE A 225 -18.29 -12.16 -1.34
N THR A 226 -18.46 -12.21 -0.02
CA THR A 226 -18.06 -11.11 0.87
C THR A 226 -16.81 -11.57 1.63
N GLY A 227 -15.93 -10.63 1.93
CA GLY A 227 -14.72 -10.93 2.67
C GLY A 227 -13.93 -9.69 3.05
N TYR A 228 -12.62 -9.81 2.98
CA TYR A 228 -11.67 -8.78 3.38
C TYR A 228 -10.82 -8.37 2.19
N GLY A 229 -10.59 -7.06 2.03
CA GLY A 229 -9.79 -6.52 0.94
C GLY A 229 -8.65 -5.63 1.44
N TYR A 230 -7.70 -5.45 0.55
CA TYR A 230 -6.47 -4.70 0.75
C TYR A 230 -6.11 -3.90 -0.50
N HIS A 231 -5.47 -2.74 -0.33
CA HIS A 231 -4.92 -1.95 -1.45
C HIS A 231 -3.62 -1.27 -1.05
N ASP A 232 -2.57 -1.48 -1.84
CA ASP A 232 -1.34 -0.75 -1.71
C ASP A 232 -0.80 -0.25 -3.05
N LYS A 233 0.30 0.47 -2.92
CA LYS A 233 1.07 0.96 -4.03
C LYS A 233 2.56 0.81 -3.75
N ASN A 234 3.31 0.41 -4.77
CA ASN A 234 4.75 0.25 -4.73
C ASN A 234 5.39 0.89 -5.95
N TRP A 235 6.62 1.40 -5.79
CA TRP A 235 7.41 1.96 -6.88
C TRP A 235 8.90 1.95 -6.54
N GLY A 236 9.74 2.01 -7.56
CA GLY A 236 11.19 2.03 -7.35
C GLY A 236 11.96 2.70 -8.48
N SER A 237 13.13 3.24 -8.12
CA SER A 237 14.02 3.93 -9.06
C SER A 237 15.04 3.01 -9.75
N ARG A 238 14.95 1.69 -9.54
CA ARG A 238 15.82 0.67 -10.12
C ARG A 238 15.02 -0.61 -10.37
N PRO A 239 15.50 -1.53 -11.24
CA PRO A 239 14.82 -2.79 -11.45
C PRO A 239 14.56 -3.56 -10.14
N PHE A 240 13.35 -4.06 -9.95
CA PHE A 240 12.89 -4.67 -8.69
C PHE A 240 13.81 -5.78 -8.17
N GLN A 241 14.25 -6.67 -9.06
CA GLN A 241 15.18 -7.77 -8.75
C GLN A 241 16.57 -7.31 -8.28
N THR A 242 16.93 -6.04 -8.50
CA THR A 242 18.19 -5.45 -8.01
C THR A 242 18.03 -4.80 -6.64
N LEU A 243 16.79 -4.62 -6.18
CA LEU A 243 16.47 -3.97 -4.91
C LEU A 243 16.30 -4.96 -3.76
N ILE A 244 15.90 -6.19 -4.08
CA ILE A 244 15.36 -7.13 -3.10
C ILE A 244 16.16 -8.43 -3.17
N LYS A 245 16.54 -8.93 -1.99
CA LYS A 245 17.04 -10.29 -1.83
C LYS A 245 15.92 -11.23 -1.40
N THR A 246 15.18 -10.84 -0.36
CA THR A 246 13.94 -11.52 0.05
C THR A 246 12.89 -10.48 0.40
N TRP A 247 11.63 -10.84 0.22
CA TRP A 247 10.47 -10.04 0.53
C TRP A 247 9.41 -10.93 1.12
N SER A 248 8.87 -10.58 2.27
CA SER A 248 7.76 -11.26 2.91
C SER A 248 6.72 -10.21 3.26
N TRP A 249 5.58 -10.27 2.60
CA TRP A 249 4.46 -9.36 2.83
C TRP A 249 3.17 -10.17 2.99
N GLY A 250 2.24 -9.63 3.77
CA GLY A 250 0.88 -10.13 3.74
C GLY A 250 -0.04 -9.35 4.64
N HIS A 251 -1.32 -9.66 4.50
CA HIS A 251 -2.36 -9.18 5.38
C HIS A 251 -3.25 -10.33 5.84
N ALA A 252 -3.88 -10.13 6.99
CA ALA A 252 -4.76 -11.10 7.57
C ALA A 252 -5.88 -10.43 8.36
N THR A 253 -7.03 -11.10 8.41
CA THR A 253 -8.11 -10.75 9.34
C THR A 253 -8.52 -11.95 10.17
N VAL A 254 -8.54 -11.78 11.49
CA VAL A 254 -8.85 -12.83 12.46
C VAL A 254 -9.58 -12.26 13.67
N GLY A 255 -10.79 -12.77 13.92
CA GLY A 255 -11.67 -12.19 14.94
C GLY A 255 -11.99 -10.72 14.63
N ALA A 256 -11.76 -9.84 15.60
CA ALA A 256 -11.94 -8.39 15.46
C ALA A 256 -10.70 -7.66 14.92
N TYR A 257 -9.64 -8.40 14.57
CA TYR A 257 -8.33 -7.83 14.26
C TYR A 257 -8.01 -7.93 12.77
N SER A 258 -7.47 -6.84 12.22
CA SER A 258 -6.87 -6.80 10.88
C SER A 258 -5.40 -6.41 10.99
N LEU A 259 -4.56 -7.07 10.19
CA LEU A 259 -3.11 -6.99 10.29
C LEU A 259 -2.47 -6.88 8.92
N VAL A 260 -1.38 -6.13 8.84
CA VAL A 260 -0.45 -6.12 7.70
C VAL A 260 0.95 -6.28 8.26
N TRP A 261 1.77 -7.09 7.60
CA TRP A 261 3.18 -7.21 7.92
C TRP A 261 4.02 -7.10 6.67
N PHE A 262 5.21 -6.55 6.89
CA PHE A 262 6.22 -6.43 5.87
C PHE A 262 7.58 -6.72 6.50
N GLN A 263 8.34 -7.61 5.86
CA GLN A 263 9.74 -7.86 6.18
C GLN A 263 10.49 -8.18 4.90
N TYR A 264 11.39 -7.30 4.46
CA TYR A 264 12.22 -7.56 3.29
C TYR A 264 13.70 -7.28 3.58
N HIS A 265 14.57 -8.04 2.93
CA HIS A 265 16.01 -7.82 2.97
C HIS A 265 16.43 -7.13 1.67
N PRO A 266 17.01 -5.92 1.73
CA PRO A 266 17.58 -5.27 0.56
C PRO A 266 18.68 -6.12 -0.08
N ALA A 267 18.87 -5.97 -1.40
CA ALA A 267 20.04 -6.55 -2.05
C ALA A 267 21.34 -5.94 -1.49
N PRO A 268 22.46 -6.69 -1.48
CA PRO A 268 23.74 -6.19 -0.96
C PRO A 268 24.21 -4.91 -1.66
N GLY A 269 24.84 -3.99 -0.91
CA GLY A 269 25.44 -2.77 -1.47
C GLY A 269 24.47 -1.62 -1.79
N LEU A 270 23.18 -1.75 -1.45
CA LEU A 270 22.21 -0.68 -1.70
C LEU A 270 22.26 0.47 -0.69
N ASP A 271 22.65 0.19 0.55
CA ASP A 271 22.88 1.19 1.60
C ASP A 271 24.36 1.63 1.56
N PRO A 272 24.69 2.87 1.15
CA PRO A 272 26.07 3.34 1.12
C PRO A 272 26.69 3.49 2.51
N ALA A 273 25.88 3.72 3.54
CA ALA A 273 26.34 3.85 4.93
C ALA A 273 26.63 2.48 5.55
N ASN A 274 25.89 1.45 5.12
CA ASN A 274 26.09 0.07 5.57
C ASN A 274 25.84 -0.95 4.43
N PRO A 275 26.79 -1.09 3.49
CA PRO A 275 26.60 -1.93 2.29
C PRO A 275 26.47 -3.43 2.60
N ASN A 276 26.89 -3.83 3.81
CA ASN A 276 26.80 -5.19 4.31
C ASN A 276 25.66 -5.37 5.32
N SER A 277 24.73 -4.41 5.42
CA SER A 277 23.58 -4.53 6.31
C SER A 277 22.79 -5.79 5.94
N ILE A 278 22.57 -6.63 6.95
CA ILE A 278 21.70 -7.80 6.87
C ILE A 278 20.38 -7.55 7.59
N ASN A 279 20.19 -6.34 8.14
CA ASN A 279 18.98 -6.03 8.88
C ASN A 279 17.81 -5.94 7.90
N PRO A 280 16.68 -6.59 8.21
CA PRO A 280 15.49 -6.43 7.39
C PRO A 280 14.94 -5.02 7.53
N VAL A 281 14.34 -4.54 6.45
CA VAL A 281 13.38 -3.45 6.49
C VAL A 281 12.03 -4.04 6.89
N ILE A 282 11.38 -3.40 7.84
CA ILE A 282 10.12 -3.89 8.41
C ILE A 282 9.07 -2.79 8.48
N SER A 283 7.81 -3.19 8.35
CA SER A 283 6.63 -2.38 8.62
C SER A 283 5.54 -3.28 9.16
N ALA A 284 4.72 -2.77 10.06
CA ALA A 284 3.62 -3.50 10.65
C ALA A 284 2.39 -2.62 10.85
N TYR A 285 1.24 -3.27 10.84
CA TYR A 285 -0.05 -2.69 11.18
C TYR A 285 -0.91 -3.71 11.92
N LEU A 286 -1.57 -3.28 12.98
CA LEU A 286 -2.60 -3.99 13.71
C LEU A 286 -3.71 -3.01 14.04
N ALA A 287 -4.94 -3.34 13.64
CA ALA A 287 -6.13 -2.65 14.09
C ALA A 287 -7.13 -3.61 14.72
N ARG A 288 -7.95 -3.09 15.63
CA ARG A 288 -9.12 -3.77 16.18
C ARG A 288 -10.35 -2.93 15.90
N ASP A 289 -11.35 -3.51 15.23
CA ASP A 289 -12.63 -2.84 14.94
C ASP A 289 -12.47 -1.44 14.27
N GLY A 290 -11.44 -1.25 13.45
CA GLY A 290 -11.15 0.05 12.81
C GLY A 290 -10.15 0.93 13.53
N GLN A 291 -9.84 0.65 14.79
CA GLN A 291 -8.89 1.44 15.57
C GLN A 291 -7.48 0.85 15.47
N VAL A 292 -6.53 1.65 14.98
CA VAL A 292 -5.11 1.27 14.90
C VAL A 292 -4.54 1.16 16.32
N LEU A 293 -3.93 0.03 16.63
CA LEU A 293 -3.32 -0.28 17.92
C LEU A 293 -1.80 -0.31 17.84
N ILE A 294 -1.25 -0.90 16.78
CA ILE A 294 0.18 -0.96 16.49
C ILE A 294 0.35 -0.57 15.04
N SER A 295 1.21 0.39 14.74
CA SER A 295 1.72 0.59 13.39
C SER A 295 3.06 1.30 13.43
N GLY A 296 3.91 1.05 12.43
CA GLY A 296 5.23 1.67 12.34
C GLY A 296 6.26 0.76 11.68
N CYS A 297 7.51 1.21 11.74
CA CYS A 297 8.66 0.59 11.10
C CYS A 297 9.87 0.45 12.05
N GLU A 298 9.69 0.70 13.35
CA GLU A 298 10.79 0.63 14.30
C GLU A 298 11.35 -0.78 14.43
N ALA A 299 12.65 -0.88 14.68
CA ALA A 299 13.33 -2.16 14.81
C ALA A 299 12.63 -3.07 15.85
N GLY A 300 12.25 -4.26 15.43
CA GLY A 300 11.55 -5.24 16.26
C GLY A 300 10.03 -5.05 16.36
N ILE A 301 9.41 -4.12 15.63
CA ILE A 301 7.93 -3.97 15.60
C ILE A 301 7.26 -5.26 15.12
N VAL A 302 7.88 -5.94 14.16
CA VAL A 302 7.47 -7.25 13.66
C VAL A 302 8.68 -8.12 13.37
N ASN A 303 8.52 -9.42 13.62
CA ASN A 303 9.42 -10.46 13.15
C ASN A 303 8.62 -11.49 12.35
N VAL A 304 9.07 -11.78 11.14
CA VAL A 304 8.41 -12.68 10.20
C VAL A 304 9.33 -13.87 9.94
N THR A 305 8.84 -15.08 10.22
CA THR A 305 9.58 -16.32 9.98
C THR A 305 8.80 -17.21 9.02
N GLU A 306 9.35 -17.38 7.82
CA GLU A 306 8.81 -18.29 6.82
C GLU A 306 9.21 -19.75 7.13
N LYS A 307 8.26 -20.66 6.95
CA LYS A 307 8.42 -22.10 7.16
C LYS A 307 7.92 -22.83 5.92
N SER A 308 8.84 -23.45 5.19
CA SER A 308 8.51 -24.30 4.04
C SER A 308 9.00 -25.72 4.28
N ALA A 309 8.08 -26.68 4.34
CA ALA A 309 8.41 -28.09 4.50
C ALA A 309 7.35 -28.99 3.85
N GLY A 310 7.78 -29.94 3.02
CA GLY A 310 6.90 -30.96 2.43
C GLY A 310 5.75 -30.40 1.59
N GLY A 311 5.98 -29.29 0.87
CA GLY A 311 4.96 -28.64 0.04
C GLY A 311 3.95 -27.78 0.81
N ARG A 312 4.14 -27.62 2.13
CA ARG A 312 3.39 -26.66 2.95
C ARG A 312 4.22 -25.41 3.16
N TYR A 313 3.59 -24.25 3.03
CA TYR A 313 4.18 -22.95 3.28
C TYR A 313 3.41 -22.26 4.40
N ALA A 314 4.12 -21.67 5.35
CA ALA A 314 3.53 -20.96 6.46
C ALA A 314 4.41 -19.78 6.88
N VAL A 315 3.79 -18.79 7.50
CA VAL A 315 4.46 -17.62 8.07
C VAL A 315 4.10 -17.54 9.55
N GLU A 316 5.11 -17.48 10.40
CA GLU A 316 4.93 -17.06 11.79
C GLU A 316 5.24 -15.56 11.88
N MET A 317 4.26 -14.80 12.36
CA MET A 317 4.37 -13.36 12.55
C MET A 317 4.27 -13.04 14.03
N VAL A 318 5.22 -12.26 14.53
CA VAL A 318 5.31 -11.86 15.94
C VAL A 318 5.44 -10.34 16.02
N MET A 319 4.52 -9.70 16.75
CA MET A 319 4.61 -8.29 17.19
C MET A 319 4.49 -8.25 18.72
N GLN A 320 4.61 -7.07 19.33
CA GLN A 320 4.37 -6.93 20.77
C GLN A 320 2.95 -7.39 21.16
N GLY A 321 2.86 -8.47 21.94
CA GLY A 321 1.58 -9.04 22.37
C GLY A 321 0.83 -9.82 21.26
N VAL A 322 1.42 -10.02 20.09
CA VAL A 322 0.83 -10.73 18.96
C VAL A 322 1.73 -11.89 18.54
N ARG A 323 1.15 -13.07 18.40
CA ARG A 323 1.81 -14.23 17.79
C ARG A 323 0.81 -14.97 16.94
N LEU A 324 0.95 -14.87 15.62
CA LEU A 324 0.09 -15.51 14.66
C LEU A 324 0.86 -16.51 13.82
N ASP A 325 0.18 -17.62 13.52
CA ASP A 325 0.62 -18.62 12.58
C ASP A 325 -0.33 -18.58 11.38
N VAL A 326 0.24 -18.27 10.21
CA VAL A 326 -0.46 -18.13 8.93
C VAL A 326 -0.10 -19.32 8.06
N GLN A 327 -1.05 -20.22 7.84
CA GLN A 327 -0.85 -21.44 7.05
C GLN A 327 -1.35 -21.22 5.63
N GLY A 328 -0.49 -21.49 4.65
CA GLY A 328 -0.85 -21.50 3.23
C GLY A 328 -1.83 -22.63 2.94
N VAL A 329 -3.00 -22.26 2.42
CA VAL A 329 -4.04 -23.19 1.98
C VAL A 329 -3.88 -23.50 0.51
N LEU A 330 -3.63 -22.47 -0.31
CA LEU A 330 -3.58 -22.59 -1.76
C LEU A 330 -2.56 -21.60 -2.32
N LEU A 331 -1.67 -22.09 -3.18
CA LEU A 331 -0.77 -21.27 -4.00
C LEU A 331 -1.59 -20.67 -5.15
N VAL A 332 -1.75 -19.35 -5.15
CA VAL A 332 -2.62 -18.63 -6.10
C VAL A 332 -1.85 -17.86 -7.17
N ALA A 333 -0.55 -17.64 -6.97
CA ALA A 333 0.33 -17.10 -8.01
C ALA A 333 1.79 -17.51 -7.77
N GLY A 334 2.58 -17.52 -8.85
CA GLY A 334 4.02 -17.75 -8.80
C GLY A 334 4.45 -19.21 -8.97
N ASP A 335 5.71 -19.48 -8.69
CA ASP A 335 6.39 -20.77 -8.92
C ASP A 335 6.87 -21.44 -7.63
N ALA A 336 6.53 -20.87 -6.47
CA ALA A 336 6.98 -21.31 -5.15
C ALA A 336 8.51 -21.34 -4.97
N LYS A 337 9.24 -20.65 -5.85
CA LYS A 337 10.71 -20.56 -5.81
C LYS A 337 11.20 -19.12 -5.77
N TYR A 338 10.84 -18.32 -6.76
CA TYR A 338 11.26 -16.92 -6.87
C TYR A 338 10.14 -15.96 -6.50
N TYR A 339 8.90 -16.38 -6.75
CA TYR A 339 7.71 -15.66 -6.33
C TYR A 339 6.64 -16.66 -5.92
N SER A 340 5.95 -16.39 -4.83
CA SER A 340 4.69 -17.07 -4.55
C SER A 340 3.73 -16.19 -3.78
N ARG A 341 2.45 -16.29 -4.13
CA ARG A 341 1.34 -15.73 -3.38
C ARG A 341 0.40 -16.83 -2.94
N TRP A 342 -0.01 -16.77 -1.69
CA TRP A 342 -0.83 -17.78 -1.05
C TRP A 342 -2.07 -17.15 -0.46
N ASN A 343 -3.20 -17.85 -0.62
CA ASN A 343 -4.31 -17.68 0.30
C ASN A 343 -4.08 -18.59 1.51
N GLY A 344 -4.44 -18.12 2.70
CA GLY A 344 -4.16 -18.82 3.93
C GLY A 344 -5.24 -18.75 4.98
N ARG A 345 -5.02 -19.53 6.04
CA ARG A 345 -5.75 -19.42 7.30
C ARG A 345 -4.81 -18.89 8.38
N VAL A 346 -5.36 -18.13 9.31
CA VAL A 346 -4.60 -17.56 10.41
C VAL A 346 -5.23 -17.88 11.77
N GLY A 347 -4.39 -18.11 12.76
CA GLY A 347 -4.77 -18.23 14.16
C GLY A 347 -3.59 -18.02 15.08
N GLY A 348 -3.88 -17.83 16.37
CA GLY A 348 -2.84 -17.59 17.36
C GLY A 348 -3.35 -16.78 18.55
N VAL A 349 -2.54 -15.83 18.99
CA VAL A 349 -2.84 -14.95 20.12
C VAL A 349 -2.66 -13.50 19.70
N VAL A 350 -3.65 -12.67 19.98
CA VAL A 350 -3.60 -11.22 19.78
C VAL A 350 -3.97 -10.56 21.11
N LEU A 351 -3.03 -9.83 21.71
CA LEU A 351 -3.21 -9.08 22.96
C LEU A 351 -3.80 -9.91 24.10
N GLY A 352 -3.35 -11.17 24.21
CA GLY A 352 -3.82 -12.14 25.22
C GLY A 352 -5.09 -12.91 24.84
N GLU A 353 -5.76 -12.55 23.74
CA GLU A 353 -6.93 -13.25 23.21
C GLU A 353 -6.51 -14.36 22.25
N ARG A 354 -6.98 -15.59 22.48
CA ARG A 354 -6.80 -16.68 21.52
C ARG A 354 -7.81 -16.54 20.39
N VAL A 355 -7.29 -16.37 19.18
CA VAL A 355 -8.09 -16.13 17.97
C VAL A 355 -7.79 -17.20 16.91
N GLY A 356 -8.72 -17.44 16.00
CA GLY A 356 -8.55 -18.44 14.95
C GLY A 356 -9.66 -18.43 13.91
N GLY A 357 -9.48 -19.22 12.85
CA GLY A 357 -10.44 -19.30 11.75
C GLY A 357 -10.39 -18.09 10.80
N GLY A 358 -9.42 -17.20 10.95
CA GLY A 358 -9.23 -16.07 10.06
C GLY A 358 -8.67 -16.48 8.71
N VAL A 359 -8.58 -15.50 7.81
CA VAL A 359 -8.05 -15.66 6.45
C VAL A 359 -6.90 -14.68 6.21
N ALA A 360 -6.03 -15.02 5.27
CA ALA A 360 -4.87 -14.21 4.92
C ALA A 360 -4.55 -14.30 3.43
N VAL A 361 -3.97 -13.25 2.88
CA VAL A 361 -3.25 -13.26 1.61
C VAL A 361 -1.82 -12.82 1.91
N PHE A 362 -0.85 -13.57 1.42
CA PHE A 362 0.55 -13.30 1.71
C PHE A 362 1.44 -13.80 0.58
N GLU A 363 2.54 -13.10 0.38
CA GLU A 363 3.43 -13.36 -0.73
C GLU A 363 4.90 -13.23 -0.34
N THR A 364 5.73 -13.89 -1.13
CA THR A 364 7.18 -13.84 -0.99
C THR A 364 7.86 -13.70 -2.33
N PHE A 365 8.92 -12.89 -2.36
CA PHE A 365 9.91 -12.87 -3.44
C PHE A 365 11.27 -13.31 -2.90
N GLN A 366 12.01 -14.03 -3.73
CA GLN A 366 13.38 -14.44 -3.45
C GLN A 366 14.22 -14.37 -4.73
N PHE A 367 15.38 -13.72 -4.67
CA PHE A 367 16.31 -13.54 -5.80
C PHE A 367 17.71 -14.09 -5.52
#